data_AF-A0A920JJ66-F1
#
_entry.id   AF-A0A920JJ66-F1
#
_cell.length_a   1.000
_cell.length_b   1.000
_cell.length_c   1.000
_cell.angle_alpha   90.00
_cell.angle_beta   90.00
_cell.angle_gamma   90.00
#
_symmetry.space_group_name_H-M   'P 1'
#
loop_
_entity.id
_entity.type
_entity.pdbx_description
1 polymer ?
#
loop_
_entity_poly.entity_id
_entity_poly.type
_entity_poly.pdbx_seq_one_letter_code
_entity_poly.pdbx_strand_id
1 'polypeptide(L)'
;MLQQNKKDLVYPWDDVAGFRGFGFDDTWDVFAKLSYKFTNKLRFHGSYWQVANHRQAFNPRFLYWDEGRNELFRDTYRYNFEMNHSVTQSTFYTLRWSRFTQDQFQGVRWRDNDKDGYPNWFEWRHPAGYKEISDPENEYVVPYSIGEDGDTIRYTNVDERSGWYHGAQPGLWNWELAEDFDDQNGNGVWDIGEQYTDTDGDGVWDGPELIKELMYKDGDYWLEPEMYEDNEPFFDYASVDLLWQNVPGYFGTPNNFSFIPGLPNPYYYMPDVTGVAWDEGRTFGGHDTFYASSTSITDEVRFDITSQLTDKWKVRVGADYKSHKLNFYEVKYPWLGAGAKIQTFASIGKIQAQTD
;
A
#
# COMPACT_ATOMS: atom_id res chain seq x y z
N MET A 1 -4.58 -32.30 -9.78
CA MET A 1 -5.21 -31.35 -8.84
C MET A 1 -6.59 -30.97 -9.35
N LEU A 2 -6.72 -30.19 -10.43
CA LEU A 2 -8.03 -29.75 -10.98
C LEU A 2 -9.08 -30.87 -11.20
N GLN A 3 -8.71 -32.01 -11.79
CA GLN A 3 -9.64 -33.13 -11.99
C GLN A 3 -10.11 -33.81 -10.69
N GLN A 4 -9.28 -33.76 -9.65
CA GLN A 4 -9.60 -34.32 -8.33
C GLN A 4 -10.55 -33.38 -7.58
N ASN A 5 -10.25 -32.08 -7.60
CA ASN A 5 -11.10 -31.04 -6.99
C ASN A 5 -12.51 -31.02 -7.61
N LYS A 6 -12.59 -31.19 -8.93
CA LYS A 6 -13.85 -31.38 -9.67
C LYS A 6 -14.66 -32.59 -9.22
N LYS A 7 -13.99 -33.71 -8.91
CA LYS A 7 -14.64 -34.95 -8.44
C LYS A 7 -15.09 -34.85 -6.99
N ASP A 8 -14.32 -34.11 -6.19
CA ASP A 8 -14.53 -33.96 -4.75
C ASP A 8 -15.45 -32.76 -4.42
N LEU A 9 -15.98 -32.05 -5.44
CA LEU A 9 -16.78 -30.82 -5.32
C LEU A 9 -16.07 -29.74 -4.48
N VAL A 10 -14.75 -29.70 -4.58
CA VAL A 10 -13.91 -28.65 -4.01
C VAL A 10 -14.01 -27.41 -4.90
N TYR A 11 -13.64 -26.26 -4.35
CA TYR A 11 -13.65 -25.01 -5.08
C TYR A 11 -12.87 -25.09 -6.41
N PRO A 12 -13.41 -24.53 -7.51
CA PRO A 12 -12.82 -24.68 -8.84
C PRO A 12 -11.43 -24.04 -8.95
N TRP A 13 -11.17 -23.03 -8.12
CA TRP A 13 -9.96 -22.21 -8.08
C TRP A 13 -8.98 -22.64 -6.99
N ASP A 14 -9.38 -23.54 -6.10
CA ASP A 14 -8.49 -24.07 -5.08
C ASP A 14 -7.60 -25.13 -5.74
N ASP A 15 -6.37 -24.76 -6.08
CA ASP A 15 -5.39 -25.62 -6.73
C ASP A 15 -4.23 -26.03 -5.80
N VAL A 16 -4.30 -25.66 -4.52
CA VAL A 16 -3.27 -25.94 -3.50
C VAL A 16 -3.79 -26.95 -2.48
N ALA A 17 -3.13 -28.10 -2.38
CA ALA A 17 -3.50 -29.11 -1.38
C ALA A 17 -2.95 -28.75 0.01
N GLY A 18 -3.80 -28.88 1.03
CA GLY A 18 -3.41 -28.73 2.44
C GLY A 18 -3.80 -27.38 3.05
N PHE A 19 -3.21 -27.04 4.19
CA PHE A 19 -3.43 -25.76 4.85
C PHE A 19 -2.45 -24.71 4.30
N ARG A 20 -2.97 -23.64 3.69
CA ARG A 20 -2.21 -22.44 3.31
C ARG A 20 -2.39 -21.35 4.37
N GLY A 21 -1.32 -20.61 4.68
CA GLY A 21 -1.41 -19.40 5.50
C GLY A 21 -1.94 -18.25 4.66
N PHE A 22 -3.08 -17.65 5.05
CA PHE A 22 -3.69 -16.54 4.32
C PHE A 22 -3.38 -15.19 4.97
N GLY A 23 -2.10 -14.94 5.24
CA GLY A 23 -1.61 -13.75 5.93
C GLY A 23 -0.53 -14.07 6.95
N PHE A 24 0.05 -13.02 7.52
CA PHE A 24 1.15 -13.09 8.46
C PHE A 24 1.09 -11.90 9.44
N ASP A 25 1.83 -12.01 10.54
CA ASP A 25 2.03 -10.95 11.53
C ASP A 25 3.46 -11.08 12.06
N ASP A 26 4.34 -10.25 11.51
CA ASP A 26 5.76 -10.22 11.81
C ASP A 26 6.07 -9.01 12.69
N THR A 27 6.57 -9.29 13.90
CA THR A 27 6.92 -8.25 14.87
C THR A 27 8.34 -8.43 15.33
N TRP A 28 9.10 -7.34 15.33
CA TRP A 28 10.39 -7.28 15.99
C TRP A 28 10.50 -6.02 16.85
N ASP A 29 11.25 -6.12 17.94
CA ASP A 29 11.52 -4.99 18.81
C ASP A 29 12.99 -4.91 19.23
N VAL A 30 13.44 -3.69 19.48
CA VAL A 30 14.77 -3.37 19.99
C VAL A 30 14.63 -2.48 21.19
N PHE A 31 15.27 -2.87 22.30
CA PHE A 31 15.29 -2.10 23.53
C PHE A 31 16.72 -1.83 23.99
N ALA A 32 17.02 -0.57 24.26
CA ALA A 32 18.29 -0.14 24.85
C ALA A 32 18.04 0.69 26.10
N LYS A 33 18.83 0.45 27.14
CA LYS A 33 18.78 1.22 28.38
C LYS A 33 20.20 1.53 28.87
N LEU A 34 20.45 2.81 29.09
CA LEU A 34 21.67 3.31 29.71
C LEU A 34 21.35 3.86 31.09
N SER A 35 22.15 3.51 32.07
CA SER A 35 22.07 4.09 33.42
C SER A 35 23.44 4.58 33.82
N TYR A 36 23.54 5.87 34.10
CA TYR A 36 24.80 6.54 34.42
C TYR A 36 24.71 7.23 35.77
N LYS A 37 25.55 6.78 36.71
CA LYS A 37 25.69 7.39 38.02
C LYS A 37 26.83 8.40 37.98
N PHE A 38 26.50 9.66 37.70
CA PHE A 38 27.49 10.74 37.67
C PHE A 38 28.05 11.03 39.07
N THR A 39 27.19 11.08 40.09
CA THR A 39 27.59 11.15 41.51
C THR A 39 26.68 10.28 42.39
N ASN A 40 26.96 10.21 43.69
CA ASN A 40 26.05 9.58 44.65
C ASN A 40 24.69 10.30 44.77
N LYS A 41 24.60 11.55 44.33
CA LYS A 41 23.38 12.37 44.39
C LYS A 41 22.71 12.54 43.03
N LEU A 42 23.44 12.39 41.92
CA LEU A 42 22.94 12.65 40.56
C LEU A 42 23.06 11.40 39.69
N ARG A 43 21.92 10.92 39.18
CA ARG A 43 21.80 9.75 38.32
C ARG A 43 21.01 10.09 37.07
N PHE A 44 21.40 9.49 35.96
CA PHE A 44 20.75 9.62 34.68
C PHE A 44 20.33 8.24 34.18
N HIS A 45 19.15 8.17 33.57
CA HIS A 45 18.66 6.99 32.88
C HIS A 45 18.19 7.42 31.50
N GLY A 46 18.67 6.75 30.46
CA GLY A 46 18.16 6.88 29.10
C GLY A 46 17.62 5.53 28.66
N SER A 47 16.49 5.51 27.97
CA SER A 47 16.04 4.32 27.26
C SER A 47 15.49 4.67 25.89
N TYR A 48 15.73 3.75 24.96
CA TYR A 48 15.18 3.73 23.63
C TYR A 48 14.45 2.40 23.43
N TRP A 49 13.27 2.46 22.85
CA TRP A 49 12.51 1.28 22.45
C TRP A 49 11.93 1.51 21.07
N GLN A 50 12.08 0.52 20.20
CA GLN A 50 11.47 0.48 18.89
C GLN A 50 10.73 -0.85 18.75
N VAL A 51 9.53 -0.80 18.20
CA VAL A 51 8.80 -1.98 17.69
C VAL A 51 8.41 -1.68 16.26
N ALA A 52 8.65 -2.63 15.36
CA ALA A 52 8.04 -2.64 14.05
C ALA A 52 7.14 -3.87 13.94
N ASN A 53 5.93 -3.65 13.44
CA ASN A 53 4.95 -4.69 13.19
C ASN A 53 4.53 -4.59 11.73
N HIS A 54 4.50 -5.72 11.05
CA HIS A 54 4.10 -5.84 9.66
C HIS A 54 3.13 -7.01 9.54
N ARG A 55 1.93 -6.72 9.06
CA ARG A 55 0.82 -7.66 9.08
C ARG A 55 0.04 -7.61 7.79
N GLN A 56 -0.25 -8.79 7.24
CA GLN A 56 -1.26 -8.96 6.20
C GLN A 56 -2.43 -9.76 6.78
N ALA A 57 -3.60 -9.12 6.90
CA ALA A 57 -4.77 -9.76 7.48
C ALA A 57 -5.48 -10.68 6.47
N PHE A 58 -6.10 -11.74 6.97
CA PHE A 58 -6.98 -12.58 6.16
C PHE A 58 -8.17 -11.77 5.65
N ASN A 59 -8.40 -11.83 4.34
CA ASN A 59 -9.60 -11.29 3.69
C ASN A 59 -10.10 -12.33 2.70
N PRO A 60 -11.30 -12.90 2.90
CA PRO A 60 -11.80 -13.98 2.05
C PRO A 60 -12.09 -13.53 0.62
N ARG A 61 -12.20 -12.22 0.32
CA ARG A 61 -12.29 -11.72 -1.06
C ARG A 61 -11.05 -12.10 -1.88
N PHE A 62 -9.89 -12.05 -1.24
CA PHE A 62 -8.57 -12.26 -1.85
C PHE A 62 -8.02 -13.66 -1.53
N LEU A 63 -8.89 -14.65 -1.49
CA LEU A 63 -8.52 -16.01 -1.08
C LEU A 63 -7.54 -16.65 -2.07
N TYR A 64 -7.78 -16.45 -3.37
CA TYR A 64 -6.99 -17.03 -4.46
C TYR A 64 -5.97 -16.04 -5.05
N TRP A 65 -6.19 -14.74 -4.84
CA TRP A 65 -5.29 -13.65 -5.21
C TRP A 65 -4.94 -12.85 -3.97
N ASP A 66 -3.95 -13.28 -3.19
CA ASP A 66 -3.58 -12.59 -1.95
C ASP A 66 -2.71 -11.34 -2.14
N GLU A 67 -2.23 -11.14 -3.37
CA GLU A 67 -1.30 -10.08 -3.75
C GLU A 67 -1.97 -8.70 -3.83
N GLY A 68 -3.26 -8.65 -4.18
CA GLY A 68 -4.06 -7.43 -4.16
C GLY A 68 -4.46 -6.95 -2.76
N ARG A 69 -4.02 -7.63 -1.69
CA ARG A 69 -4.40 -7.29 -0.31
C ARG A 69 -3.57 -6.17 0.28
N ASN A 70 -4.21 -5.40 1.15
CA ASN A 70 -3.50 -4.47 1.99
C ASN A 70 -2.59 -5.16 3.00
N GLU A 71 -1.41 -4.60 3.18
CA GLU A 71 -0.50 -4.89 4.28
C GLU A 71 -0.44 -3.67 5.20
N LEU A 72 -0.37 -3.94 6.50
CA LEU A 72 -0.38 -2.96 7.57
C LEU A 72 0.99 -2.95 8.25
N PHE A 73 1.63 -1.78 8.24
CA PHE A 73 2.80 -1.50 9.05
C PHE A 73 2.40 -0.65 10.25
N ARG A 74 2.94 -0.99 11.42
CA ARG A 74 2.82 -0.17 12.62
C ARG A 74 4.16 -0.12 13.34
N ASP A 75 4.81 1.02 13.25
CA ASP A 75 6.09 1.27 13.89
C ASP A 75 5.89 2.16 15.09
N THR A 76 6.54 1.84 16.20
CA THR A 76 6.45 2.58 17.45
C THR A 76 7.84 2.84 17.99
N TYR A 77 8.13 4.12 18.25
CA TYR A 77 9.41 4.59 18.76
C TYR A 77 9.19 5.32 20.08
N ARG A 78 9.95 4.95 21.10
CA ARG A 78 9.91 5.59 22.42
C ARG A 78 11.30 5.96 22.89
N TYR A 79 11.49 7.25 23.11
CA TYR A 79 12.65 7.81 23.77
C TYR A 79 12.24 8.23 25.17
N ASN A 80 13.04 7.89 26.17
CA ASN A 80 12.85 8.36 27.53
C ASN A 80 14.19 8.75 28.14
N PHE A 81 14.21 9.89 28.81
CA PHE A 81 15.32 10.34 29.61
C PHE A 81 14.80 10.71 31.00
N GLU A 82 15.50 10.25 32.02
CA GLU A 82 15.21 10.57 33.42
C GLU A 82 16.50 11.04 34.11
N MET A 83 16.42 12.21 34.75
CA MET A 83 17.43 12.73 35.67
C MET A 83 16.89 12.68 37.09
N ASN A 84 17.61 12.02 37.98
CA ASN A 84 17.32 11.93 39.40
C ASN A 84 18.39 12.67 40.19
N HIS A 85 18.00 13.69 40.95
CA HIS A 85 18.93 14.47 41.78
C HIS A 85 18.46 14.55 43.25
N SER A 86 19.28 14.01 44.15
CA SER A 86 19.13 14.17 45.60
C SER A 86 19.71 15.51 46.05
N VAL A 87 18.83 16.44 46.44
CA VAL A 87 19.21 17.77 46.95
C VAL A 87 19.72 17.64 48.39
N THR A 88 19.01 16.85 49.21
CA THR A 88 19.38 16.53 50.60
C THR A 88 19.29 15.01 50.81
N GLN A 89 19.50 14.53 52.04
CA GLN A 89 19.26 13.12 52.39
C GLN A 89 17.77 12.74 52.36
N SER A 90 16.87 13.71 52.50
CA SER A 90 15.42 13.53 52.59
C SER A 90 14.65 14.10 51.39
N THR A 91 15.30 14.88 50.52
CA THR A 91 14.67 15.57 49.38
C THR A 91 15.37 15.23 48.07
N PHE A 92 14.60 14.80 47.08
CA PHE A 92 15.07 14.58 45.71
C PHE A 92 14.04 15.08 44.70
N TYR A 93 14.50 15.42 43.51
CA TYR A 93 13.62 15.66 42.37
C TYR A 93 14.00 14.77 41.20
N THR A 94 13.01 14.52 40.36
CA THR A 94 13.10 13.74 39.12
C THR A 94 12.61 14.62 37.99
N LEU A 95 13.40 14.70 36.93
CA LEU A 95 13.05 15.35 35.68
C LEU A 95 13.02 14.29 34.58
N ARG A 96 11.89 14.20 33.88
CA ARG A 96 11.66 13.23 32.81
C ARG A 96 11.33 13.94 31.52
N TRP A 97 11.95 13.48 30.45
CA TRP A 97 11.59 13.81 29.08
C TRP A 97 11.25 12.52 28.35
N SER A 98 10.17 12.54 27.57
CA SER A 98 9.87 11.43 26.69
C SER A 98 9.25 11.90 25.38
N ARG A 99 9.59 11.17 24.32
CA ARG A 99 8.98 11.28 23.00
C ARG A 99 8.46 9.89 22.61
N PHE A 100 7.20 9.83 22.25
CA PHE A 100 6.54 8.64 21.73
C PHE A 100 6.05 8.94 20.31
N THR A 101 6.53 8.21 19.33
CA THR A 101 6.09 8.29 17.93
C THR A 101 5.45 6.97 17.56
N GLN A 102 4.28 7.01 16.94
CA GLN A 102 3.62 5.86 16.34
C GLN A 102 3.28 6.20 14.90
N ASP A 103 3.85 5.44 13.98
CA ASP A 103 3.58 5.52 12.55
C ASP A 103 2.78 4.29 12.13
N GLN A 104 1.78 4.49 11.29
CA GLN A 104 0.98 3.43 10.71
C GLN A 104 0.83 3.69 9.22
N PHE A 105 1.03 2.65 8.42
CA PHE A 105 0.82 2.68 6.99
C PHE A 105 0.05 1.43 6.57
N GLN A 106 -0.94 1.58 5.69
CA GLN A 106 -1.70 0.51 5.09
C GLN A 106 -1.81 0.75 3.59
N GLY A 107 -1.37 -0.21 2.79
CA GLY A 107 -1.46 -0.12 1.33
C GLY A 107 -1.20 -1.44 0.64
N VAL A 108 -1.23 -1.44 -0.69
CA VAL A 108 -0.93 -2.60 -1.54
C VAL A 108 0.43 -2.44 -2.22
N ARG A 109 1.14 -3.54 -2.44
CA ARG A 109 2.47 -3.54 -3.07
C ARG A 109 2.38 -3.26 -4.56
N TRP A 110 3.39 -2.58 -5.08
CA TRP A 110 3.68 -2.51 -6.50
C TRP A 110 4.17 -3.87 -7.01
N ARG A 111 3.67 -4.30 -8.17
CA ARG A 111 4.06 -5.56 -8.80
C ARG A 111 4.09 -5.44 -10.32
N ASP A 112 4.94 -6.26 -10.90
CA ASP A 112 5.16 -6.50 -12.32
C ASP A 112 5.53 -7.98 -12.42
N ASN A 113 4.53 -8.81 -12.76
CA ASN A 113 4.63 -10.27 -12.63
C ASN A 113 5.44 -10.91 -13.76
N ASP A 114 5.29 -10.41 -14.98
CA ASP A 114 6.00 -10.90 -16.17
C ASP A 114 7.30 -10.14 -16.49
N LYS A 115 7.55 -9.00 -15.83
CA LYS A 115 8.78 -8.20 -15.85
C LYS A 115 9.04 -7.51 -17.18
N ASP A 116 7.98 -7.11 -17.86
CA ASP A 116 8.05 -6.33 -19.10
C ASP A 116 8.18 -4.81 -18.86
N GLY A 117 8.13 -4.38 -17.59
CA GLY A 117 8.22 -3.00 -17.16
C GLY A 117 6.88 -2.27 -17.08
N TYR A 118 5.77 -2.93 -17.45
CA TYR A 118 4.42 -2.48 -17.15
C TYR A 118 3.95 -3.13 -15.83
N PRO A 119 3.65 -2.33 -14.81
CA PRO A 119 3.12 -2.86 -13.56
C PRO A 119 1.72 -3.43 -13.75
N ASN A 120 1.36 -4.46 -13.00
CA ASN A 120 0.05 -5.11 -13.10
C ASN A 120 -1.11 -4.11 -13.02
N TRP A 121 -1.00 -3.09 -12.15
CA TRP A 121 -2.04 -2.06 -12.00
C TRP A 121 -2.24 -1.21 -13.25
N PHE A 122 -1.15 -0.95 -13.98
CA PHE A 122 -1.16 -0.20 -15.22
C PHE A 122 -1.82 -1.04 -16.31
N GLU A 123 -1.46 -2.32 -16.39
CA GLU A 123 -2.01 -3.23 -17.38
C GLU A 123 -3.51 -3.54 -17.20
N TRP A 124 -3.93 -3.69 -15.95
CA TRP A 124 -5.35 -3.81 -15.61
C TRP A 124 -6.16 -2.57 -16.00
N ARG A 125 -5.55 -1.39 -16.02
CA ARG A 125 -6.20 -0.14 -16.41
C ARG A 125 -6.22 0.05 -17.93
N HIS A 126 -5.15 -0.35 -18.59
CA HIS A 126 -4.89 -0.04 -19.99
C HIS A 126 -5.00 -1.30 -20.87
N PRO A 127 -6.00 -1.37 -21.77
CA PRO A 127 -6.24 -2.56 -22.58
C PRO A 127 -5.15 -2.79 -23.63
N ALA A 128 -5.06 -4.05 -24.09
CA ALA A 128 -4.30 -4.44 -25.28
C ALA A 128 -5.23 -4.51 -26.50
N GLY A 129 -5.45 -3.38 -27.18
CA GLY A 129 -6.30 -3.26 -28.36
C GLY A 129 -7.78 -3.28 -28.02
N TYR A 130 -8.52 -4.27 -28.55
CA TYR A 130 -9.97 -4.42 -28.32
C TYR A 130 -10.34 -5.22 -27.06
N LYS A 131 -9.36 -5.55 -26.23
CA LYS A 131 -9.56 -6.26 -24.96
C LYS A 131 -9.99 -5.30 -23.88
N GLU A 132 -10.43 -5.82 -22.74
CA GLU A 132 -10.75 -5.02 -21.56
C GLU A 132 -9.50 -4.67 -20.75
N ILE A 133 -8.50 -5.55 -20.72
CA ILE A 133 -7.22 -5.38 -20.03
C ILE A 133 -6.06 -5.90 -20.89
N SER A 134 -4.83 -5.48 -20.58
CA SER A 134 -3.61 -6.21 -20.97
C SER A 134 -3.37 -7.38 -20.00
N ASP A 135 -2.32 -8.18 -20.23
CA ASP A 135 -2.11 -9.45 -19.52
C ASP A 135 -0.83 -9.42 -18.66
N PRO A 136 -0.95 -9.18 -17.34
CA PRO A 136 0.20 -9.09 -16.44
C PRO A 136 1.03 -10.36 -16.25
N GLU A 137 0.59 -11.45 -16.86
CA GLU A 137 1.27 -12.74 -16.81
C GLU A 137 1.94 -13.06 -18.16
N ASN A 138 1.99 -12.11 -19.10
CA ASN A 138 2.46 -12.33 -20.46
C ASN A 138 3.07 -11.07 -21.10
N GLU A 139 4.41 -11.03 -21.07
CA GLU A 139 5.27 -9.93 -21.55
C GLU A 139 5.04 -9.48 -23.02
N TYR A 140 4.26 -10.24 -23.80
CA TYR A 140 3.96 -9.92 -25.20
C TYR A 140 2.58 -9.26 -25.39
N VAL A 141 1.81 -9.10 -24.33
CA VAL A 141 0.43 -8.61 -24.37
C VAL A 141 0.31 -7.32 -23.57
N VAL A 142 1.06 -6.33 -24.04
CA VAL A 142 1.19 -5.02 -23.40
C VAL A 142 0.06 -4.05 -23.76
N PRO A 143 -0.13 -2.96 -23.00
CA PRO A 143 -1.06 -1.88 -23.31
C PRO A 143 -0.85 -1.24 -24.69
N TYR A 144 -1.91 -1.19 -25.50
CA TYR A 144 -1.93 -0.41 -26.74
C TYR A 144 -3.35 -0.08 -27.18
N SER A 145 -3.50 0.97 -27.97
CA SER A 145 -4.74 1.35 -28.64
C SER A 145 -4.64 1.18 -30.16
N ILE A 146 -5.80 1.02 -30.78
CA ILE A 146 -5.94 0.96 -32.23
C ILE A 146 -6.53 2.29 -32.71
N GLY A 147 -5.87 2.91 -33.69
CA GLY A 147 -6.29 4.19 -34.26
C GLY A 147 -7.68 4.11 -34.91
N GLU A 148 -8.29 5.28 -35.13
CA GLU A 148 -9.61 5.38 -35.79
C GLU A 148 -9.63 4.77 -37.20
N ASP A 149 -8.47 4.69 -37.85
CA ASP A 149 -8.25 4.04 -39.13
C ASP A 149 -8.29 2.50 -39.05
N GLY A 150 -8.23 1.93 -37.85
CA GLY A 150 -8.29 0.48 -37.61
C GLY A 150 -6.97 -0.26 -37.83
N ASP A 151 -5.96 0.41 -38.40
CA ASP A 151 -4.70 -0.20 -38.82
C ASP A 151 -3.48 0.33 -38.03
N THR A 152 -3.58 1.50 -37.41
CA THR A 152 -2.47 2.07 -36.64
C THR A 152 -2.48 1.56 -35.19
N ILE A 153 -1.36 0.98 -34.74
CA ILE A 153 -1.15 0.60 -33.33
C ILE A 153 -0.39 1.72 -32.63
N ARG A 154 -0.89 2.14 -31.45
CA ARG A 154 -0.24 3.11 -30.57
C ARG A 154 -0.08 2.52 -29.18
N TYR A 155 1.16 2.32 -28.74
CA TYR A 155 1.42 1.81 -27.39
C TYR A 155 0.94 2.79 -26.34
N THR A 156 0.41 2.29 -25.23
CA THR A 156 -0.02 3.16 -24.12
C THR A 156 1.07 3.18 -23.08
N ASN A 157 1.89 4.23 -23.07
CA ASN A 157 3.02 4.34 -22.13
C ASN A 157 2.79 5.35 -21.00
N VAL A 158 1.66 6.04 -20.94
CA VAL A 158 1.39 7.05 -19.92
C VAL A 158 0.05 6.78 -19.26
N ASP A 159 0.03 6.85 -17.93
CA ASP A 159 -1.19 6.81 -17.15
C ASP A 159 -1.65 8.23 -16.79
N GLU A 160 -2.83 8.62 -17.24
CA GLU A 160 -3.36 9.97 -17.02
C GLU A 160 -3.57 10.31 -15.54
N ARG A 161 -3.81 9.31 -14.68
CA ARG A 161 -4.24 9.52 -13.29
C ARG A 161 -3.06 9.67 -12.34
N SER A 162 -2.01 8.89 -12.52
CA SER A 162 -0.78 8.94 -11.71
C SER A 162 0.33 9.74 -12.39
N GLY A 163 0.22 9.98 -13.70
CA GLY A 163 1.27 10.50 -14.55
C GLY A 163 2.41 9.51 -14.79
N TRP A 164 2.40 8.33 -14.14
CA TRP A 164 3.44 7.33 -14.32
C TRP A 164 3.52 6.93 -15.79
N TYR A 165 4.74 6.71 -16.27
CA TYR A 165 5.00 6.30 -17.63
C TYR A 165 5.96 5.12 -17.69
N HIS A 166 5.90 4.35 -18.77
CA HIS A 166 6.74 3.16 -18.95
C HIS A 166 8.23 3.52 -18.87
N GLY A 167 8.96 2.79 -18.02
CA GLY A 167 10.37 3.06 -17.73
C GLY A 167 10.63 4.11 -16.65
N ALA A 168 9.60 4.80 -16.13
CA ALA A 168 9.75 5.75 -15.05
C ALA A 168 10.04 5.06 -13.70
N GLN A 169 10.81 5.72 -12.84
CA GLN A 169 10.89 5.30 -11.44
C GLN A 169 9.49 5.32 -10.78
N PRO A 170 9.19 4.39 -9.85
CA PRO A 170 7.87 4.32 -9.23
C PRO A 170 7.52 5.62 -8.49
N GLY A 171 6.47 6.29 -8.93
CA GLY A 171 6.00 7.54 -8.34
C GLY A 171 4.84 8.16 -9.08
N LEU A 172 4.35 9.29 -8.55
CA LEU A 172 3.41 10.17 -9.20
C LEU A 172 4.18 11.25 -9.96
N TRP A 173 3.77 11.52 -11.20
CA TRP A 173 4.45 12.42 -12.11
C TRP A 173 3.49 13.49 -12.64
N ASN A 174 4.03 14.66 -13.00
CA ASN A 174 3.27 15.75 -13.57
C ASN A 174 3.79 16.09 -14.97
N TRP A 175 2.96 15.78 -15.97
CA TRP A 175 3.21 16.10 -17.37
C TRP A 175 2.91 17.55 -17.75
N GLU A 176 2.22 18.32 -16.91
CA GLU A 176 1.97 19.75 -17.18
C GLU A 176 3.24 20.61 -17.15
N LEU A 177 4.34 20.06 -16.63
CA LEU A 177 5.64 20.72 -16.56
C LEU A 177 6.63 20.18 -17.60
N ALA A 178 6.24 19.15 -18.36
CA ALA A 178 7.06 18.64 -19.45
C ALA A 178 7.02 19.61 -20.65
N GLU A 179 8.09 19.63 -21.42
CA GLU A 179 8.11 20.35 -22.69
C GLU A 179 7.26 19.64 -23.75
N ASP A 180 6.56 20.43 -24.55
CA ASP A 180 5.76 19.92 -25.67
C ASP A 180 6.67 19.24 -26.71
N PHE A 181 6.24 18.09 -27.22
CA PHE A 181 6.93 17.36 -28.27
C PHE A 181 5.99 16.82 -29.35
N ASP A 182 6.55 16.60 -30.54
CA ASP A 182 5.88 15.95 -31.66
C ASP A 182 5.98 14.43 -31.49
N ASP A 183 4.98 13.85 -30.83
CA ASP A 183 4.81 12.39 -30.66
C ASP A 183 4.50 11.73 -32.02
N GLN A 184 5.54 11.25 -32.70
CA GLN A 184 5.43 10.70 -34.05
C GLN A 184 4.88 9.29 -34.07
N ASN A 185 5.15 8.51 -33.00
CA ASN A 185 4.73 7.12 -32.90
C ASN A 185 3.42 6.94 -32.10
N GLY A 186 2.97 8.00 -31.43
CA GLY A 186 1.71 8.06 -30.68
C GLY A 186 1.75 7.35 -29.34
N ASN A 187 2.93 7.16 -28.73
CA ASN A 187 3.07 6.43 -27.47
C ASN A 187 2.92 7.30 -26.20
N GLY A 188 2.84 8.62 -26.37
CA GLY A 188 2.68 9.59 -25.29
C GLY A 188 3.96 9.93 -24.52
N VAL A 189 5.13 9.39 -24.88
CA VAL A 189 6.42 9.71 -24.25
C VAL A 189 7.42 10.22 -25.30
N TRP A 190 8.27 11.16 -24.93
CA TRP A 190 9.27 11.67 -25.88
C TRP A 190 10.33 10.62 -26.19
N ASP A 191 10.53 10.35 -27.48
CA ASP A 191 11.53 9.42 -27.98
C ASP A 191 12.71 10.14 -28.66
N ILE A 192 13.88 9.50 -28.62
CA ILE A 192 15.08 10.02 -29.30
C ILE A 192 14.80 10.18 -30.80
N GLY A 193 14.85 11.43 -31.26
CA GLY A 193 14.61 11.82 -32.65
C GLY A 193 13.33 12.61 -32.87
N GLU A 194 12.44 12.64 -31.88
CA GLU A 194 11.25 13.49 -31.89
C GLU A 194 11.61 14.95 -31.65
N GLN A 195 10.89 15.85 -32.31
CA GLN A 195 11.07 17.29 -32.13
C GLN A 195 10.38 17.73 -30.84
N TYR A 196 10.96 18.69 -30.13
CA TYR A 196 10.39 19.25 -28.91
C TYR A 196 10.61 20.76 -28.83
N THR A 197 9.85 21.41 -27.96
CA THR A 197 9.92 22.85 -27.70
C THR A 197 10.79 23.13 -26.49
N ASP A 198 12.06 23.41 -26.75
CA ASP A 198 13.05 23.86 -25.75
C ASP A 198 12.66 25.25 -25.20
N THR A 199 11.98 25.24 -24.06
CA THR A 199 11.38 26.41 -23.41
C THR A 199 12.38 27.14 -22.53
N ASP A 200 13.35 26.43 -21.96
CA ASP A 200 14.35 26.98 -21.04
C ASP A 200 15.70 27.32 -21.73
N GLY A 201 15.92 26.81 -22.94
CA GLY A 201 17.04 27.09 -23.83
C GLY A 201 18.30 26.25 -23.56
N ASP A 202 18.19 25.12 -22.87
CA ASP A 202 19.33 24.28 -22.50
C ASP A 202 19.72 23.24 -23.58
N GLY A 203 18.86 23.03 -24.58
CA GLY A 203 19.08 22.11 -25.69
C GLY A 203 18.87 20.63 -25.34
N VAL A 204 18.12 20.32 -24.28
CA VAL A 204 17.68 18.98 -23.85
C VAL A 204 16.16 19.01 -23.69
N TRP A 205 15.48 17.87 -23.90
CA TRP A 205 14.05 17.78 -23.61
C TRP A 205 13.83 17.60 -22.11
N ASP A 206 13.02 18.48 -21.52
CA ASP A 206 12.59 18.35 -20.13
C ASP A 206 11.31 17.50 -20.03
N GLY A 207 11.46 16.32 -19.42
CA GLY A 207 10.35 15.41 -19.17
C GLY A 207 9.46 15.81 -17.99
N PRO A 208 8.45 14.97 -17.68
CA PRO A 208 7.54 15.23 -16.57
C PRO A 208 8.27 15.31 -15.23
N GLU A 209 7.77 16.11 -14.30
CA GLU A 209 8.35 16.24 -12.96
C GLU A 209 7.82 15.16 -12.01
N LEU A 210 8.72 14.50 -11.27
CA LEU A 210 8.32 13.60 -10.18
C LEU A 210 7.74 14.40 -9.01
N ILE A 211 6.44 14.26 -8.78
CA ILE A 211 5.74 14.94 -7.69
C ILE A 211 5.92 14.20 -6.37
N LYS A 212 5.89 12.85 -6.42
CA LYS A 212 5.98 12.02 -5.23
C LYS A 212 6.56 10.64 -5.57
N GLU A 213 7.68 10.30 -4.95
CA GLU A 213 8.19 8.93 -4.96
C GLU A 213 7.22 8.00 -4.22
N LEU A 214 7.03 6.79 -4.73
CA LEU A 214 6.32 5.75 -3.97
C LEU A 214 7.11 5.44 -2.69
N MET A 215 6.38 5.11 -1.62
CA MET A 215 7.02 4.64 -0.40
C MET A 215 7.82 3.37 -0.72
N TYR A 216 9.12 3.38 -0.40
CA TYR A 216 9.96 2.19 -0.44
C TYR A 216 10.12 1.63 0.97
N LYS A 217 9.55 0.45 1.23
CA LYS A 217 9.56 -0.17 2.56
C LYS A 217 9.52 -1.69 2.42
N ASP A 218 10.30 -2.36 3.26
CA ASP A 218 10.38 -3.83 3.28
C ASP A 218 10.80 -4.43 1.93
N GLY A 219 11.77 -3.78 1.27
CA GLY A 219 12.35 -4.25 0.01
C GLY A 219 11.56 -3.88 -1.25
N ASP A 220 10.33 -3.38 -1.13
CA ASP A 220 9.43 -3.10 -2.25
C ASP A 220 8.82 -1.69 -2.20
N TYR A 221 8.19 -1.32 -3.31
CA TYR A 221 7.38 -0.10 -3.44
C TYR A 221 5.92 -0.35 -3.13
N TRP A 222 5.25 0.70 -2.65
CA TRP A 222 3.84 0.68 -2.27
C TRP A 222 3.03 1.64 -3.12
N LEU A 223 1.89 1.15 -3.63
CA LEU A 223 1.03 1.92 -4.52
C LEU A 223 0.48 3.16 -3.83
N GLU A 224 0.45 4.27 -4.57
CA GLU A 224 -0.34 5.44 -4.19
C GLU A 224 -1.80 5.28 -4.64
N PRO A 225 -2.76 5.99 -4.01
CA PRO A 225 -4.19 5.91 -4.34
C PRO A 225 -4.51 5.94 -5.84
N GLU A 226 -3.79 6.75 -6.60
CA GLU A 226 -3.89 6.97 -8.05
C GLU A 226 -3.62 5.71 -8.88
N MET A 227 -2.93 4.71 -8.31
CA MET A 227 -2.52 3.47 -8.97
C MET A 227 -3.40 2.27 -8.59
N TYR A 228 -4.39 2.46 -7.72
CA TYR A 228 -5.30 1.36 -7.38
C TYR A 228 -6.33 1.14 -8.48
N GLU A 229 -6.59 -0.14 -8.71
CA GLU A 229 -7.62 -0.72 -9.56
C GLU A 229 -8.72 -1.41 -8.77
N ASP A 230 -9.94 -1.32 -9.30
CA ASP A 230 -11.11 -2.02 -8.75
C ASP A 230 -10.92 -3.54 -8.86
N ASN A 231 -11.29 -4.27 -7.81
CA ASN A 231 -11.21 -5.72 -7.78
C ASN A 231 -12.49 -6.40 -8.27
N GLU A 232 -13.60 -5.67 -8.38
CA GLU A 232 -14.91 -6.18 -8.78
C GLU A 232 -14.94 -6.77 -10.20
N PRO A 233 -14.29 -6.17 -11.22
CA PRO A 233 -14.21 -6.76 -12.56
C PRO A 233 -13.53 -8.13 -12.59
N PHE A 234 -12.70 -8.43 -11.59
CA PHE A 234 -11.96 -9.69 -11.49
C PHE A 234 -12.68 -10.75 -10.65
N PHE A 235 -13.98 -10.60 -10.38
CA PHE A 235 -14.71 -11.56 -9.56
C PHE A 235 -15.01 -12.86 -10.30
N ASP A 236 -14.67 -13.97 -9.65
CA ASP A 236 -15.07 -15.33 -10.03
C ASP A 236 -14.93 -15.56 -11.54
N TYR A 237 -16.01 -15.96 -12.22
CA TYR A 237 -15.95 -16.29 -13.65
C TYR A 237 -15.59 -15.10 -14.55
N ALA A 238 -15.84 -13.85 -14.13
CA ALA A 238 -15.49 -12.67 -14.94
C ALA A 238 -13.97 -12.56 -15.15
N SER A 239 -13.17 -13.01 -14.17
CA SER A 239 -11.71 -13.10 -14.35
C SER A 239 -11.30 -14.12 -15.43
N VAL A 240 -12.08 -15.18 -15.63
CA VAL A 240 -11.86 -16.12 -16.75
C VAL A 240 -12.18 -15.43 -18.06
N ASP A 241 -13.21 -14.60 -18.12
CA ASP A 241 -13.52 -13.86 -19.34
C ASP A 241 -12.37 -12.92 -19.72
N LEU A 242 -11.82 -12.17 -18.75
CA LEU A 242 -10.63 -11.32 -18.94
C LEU A 242 -9.41 -12.13 -19.38
N LEU A 243 -9.14 -13.28 -18.74
CA LEU A 243 -8.05 -14.18 -19.13
C LEU A 243 -8.20 -14.67 -20.58
N TRP A 244 -9.40 -15.08 -20.98
CA TRP A 244 -9.64 -15.66 -22.30
C TRP A 244 -9.61 -14.64 -23.43
N GLN A 245 -9.81 -13.35 -23.16
CA GLN A 245 -9.51 -12.28 -24.11
C GLN A 245 -8.03 -12.22 -24.47
N ASN A 246 -7.15 -12.69 -23.57
CA ASN A 246 -5.71 -12.70 -23.76
C ASN A 246 -5.16 -13.99 -24.38
N VAL A 247 -5.97 -15.05 -24.51
CA VAL A 247 -5.53 -16.33 -25.09
C VAL A 247 -5.44 -16.23 -26.63
N PRO A 248 -4.26 -16.44 -27.24
CA PRO A 248 -4.11 -16.37 -28.69
C PRO A 248 -4.97 -17.42 -29.42
N GLY A 249 -5.68 -16.98 -30.46
CA GLY A 249 -6.40 -17.86 -31.39
C GLY A 249 -7.78 -18.33 -30.92
N TYR A 250 -8.28 -17.82 -29.77
CA TYR A 250 -9.64 -18.06 -29.30
C TYR A 250 -10.48 -16.78 -29.42
N PHE A 251 -11.75 -16.93 -29.82
CA PHE A 251 -12.67 -15.81 -30.06
C PHE A 251 -13.86 -15.79 -29.09
N GLY A 252 -13.75 -16.51 -27.97
CA GLY A 252 -14.82 -16.61 -27.00
C GLY A 252 -14.38 -17.36 -25.76
N THR A 253 -15.13 -17.16 -24.68
CA THR A 253 -14.83 -17.70 -23.37
C THR A 253 -15.55 -19.05 -23.17
N PRO A 254 -15.05 -19.92 -22.29
CA PRO A 254 -15.66 -21.21 -22.06
C PRO A 254 -17.06 -21.08 -21.49
N ASN A 255 -18.00 -21.85 -22.04
CA ASN A 255 -19.37 -21.85 -21.57
C ASN A 255 -19.71 -23.16 -20.84
N ASN A 256 -20.57 -23.07 -19.84
CA ASN A 256 -21.10 -24.23 -19.13
C ASN A 256 -22.25 -24.86 -19.93
N PHE A 257 -21.91 -25.74 -20.86
CA PHE A 257 -22.90 -26.56 -21.55
C PHE A 257 -23.38 -27.64 -20.57
N SER A 258 -24.60 -27.47 -20.03
CA SER A 258 -25.22 -28.32 -19.01
C SER A 258 -24.92 -29.83 -19.17
N PHE A 259 -24.82 -30.50 -18.02
CA PHE A 259 -24.46 -31.92 -17.82
C PHE A 259 -24.87 -32.85 -18.97
N ILE A 260 -23.93 -33.18 -19.87
CA ILE A 260 -24.08 -34.36 -20.73
C ILE A 260 -23.79 -35.58 -19.84
N PRO A 261 -24.77 -36.46 -19.57
CA PRO A 261 -24.56 -37.58 -18.68
C PRO A 261 -23.40 -38.45 -19.14
N GLY A 262 -22.40 -38.63 -18.27
CA GLY A 262 -21.21 -39.44 -18.54
C GLY A 262 -20.00 -38.70 -19.11
N LEU A 263 -20.10 -37.39 -19.40
CA LEU A 263 -18.95 -36.57 -19.79
C LEU A 263 -18.50 -35.65 -18.64
N PRO A 264 -17.19 -35.50 -18.40
CA PRO A 264 -16.69 -34.47 -17.47
C PRO A 264 -17.08 -33.07 -17.97
N ASN A 265 -17.60 -32.23 -17.07
CA ASN A 265 -17.83 -30.81 -17.34
C ASN A 265 -16.70 -29.97 -16.69
N PRO A 266 -15.68 -29.54 -17.45
CA PRO A 266 -14.58 -28.78 -16.89
C PRO A 266 -14.93 -27.32 -16.56
N TYR A 267 -16.06 -26.81 -17.05
CA TYR A 267 -16.50 -25.40 -16.94
C TYR A 267 -17.78 -25.25 -16.12
N TYR A 268 -18.06 -26.17 -15.19
CA TYR A 268 -19.27 -26.16 -14.37
C TYR A 268 -19.48 -24.89 -13.54
N TYR A 269 -18.43 -24.09 -13.36
CA TYR A 269 -18.41 -22.82 -12.64
C TYR A 269 -18.68 -21.60 -13.53
N MET A 270 -18.57 -21.75 -14.86
CA MET A 270 -18.88 -20.69 -15.83
C MET A 270 -20.40 -20.52 -15.98
N PRO A 271 -20.86 -19.39 -16.55
CA PRO A 271 -22.27 -19.20 -16.90
C PRO A 271 -22.80 -20.30 -17.83
N ASP A 272 -23.98 -20.80 -17.52
CA ASP A 272 -24.75 -21.67 -18.42
C ASP A 272 -25.61 -20.86 -19.40
N VAL A 273 -26.39 -21.55 -20.26
CA VAL A 273 -27.28 -20.91 -21.25
C VAL A 273 -28.38 -20.05 -20.63
N THR A 274 -28.63 -20.18 -19.32
CA THR A 274 -29.57 -19.34 -18.57
C THR A 274 -28.88 -18.19 -17.83
N GLY A 275 -27.57 -18.07 -17.95
CA GLY A 275 -26.74 -17.08 -17.27
C GLY A 275 -26.42 -17.42 -15.82
N VAL A 276 -26.69 -18.66 -15.38
CA VAL A 276 -26.39 -19.08 -14.01
C VAL A 276 -24.95 -19.56 -13.94
N ALA A 277 -24.17 -18.94 -13.05
CA ALA A 277 -22.76 -19.24 -12.82
C ALA A 277 -22.47 -19.42 -11.34
N TRP A 278 -21.25 -19.81 -11.04
CA TRP A 278 -20.74 -19.82 -9.68
C TRP A 278 -20.23 -18.41 -9.33
N ASP A 279 -20.73 -17.84 -8.24
CA ASP A 279 -20.47 -16.46 -7.81
C ASP A 279 -20.33 -16.43 -6.28
N GLU A 280 -19.14 -16.06 -5.81
CA GLU A 280 -18.77 -15.97 -4.39
C GLU A 280 -18.20 -14.59 -4.00
N GLY A 281 -18.00 -13.70 -4.96
CA GLY A 281 -17.29 -12.44 -4.80
C GLY A 281 -15.82 -12.63 -4.44
N ARG A 282 -15.15 -13.67 -4.98
CA ARG A 282 -13.70 -13.86 -4.86
C ARG A 282 -13.02 -13.17 -6.02
N THR A 283 -11.95 -12.44 -5.75
CA THR A 283 -11.22 -11.70 -6.77
C THR A 283 -9.94 -12.44 -7.19
N PHE A 284 -9.57 -12.21 -8.45
CA PHE A 284 -8.38 -12.75 -9.11
C PHE A 284 -7.46 -11.63 -9.66
N GLY A 285 -7.72 -10.38 -9.29
CA GLY A 285 -6.98 -9.20 -9.72
C GLY A 285 -7.45 -7.95 -8.98
N GLY A 286 -6.88 -6.81 -9.32
CA GLY A 286 -7.18 -5.54 -8.64
C GLY A 286 -6.72 -5.50 -7.18
N HIS A 287 -7.19 -4.47 -6.46
CA HIS A 287 -6.63 -4.08 -5.16
C HIS A 287 -7.68 -4.02 -4.05
N ASP A 288 -7.21 -4.04 -2.80
CA ASP A 288 -8.06 -3.86 -1.63
C ASP A 288 -8.53 -2.39 -1.50
N THR A 289 -9.57 -2.18 -0.70
CA THR A 289 -10.42 -0.99 -0.78
C THR A 289 -9.91 0.23 -0.01
N PHE A 290 -8.74 0.15 0.62
CA PHE A 290 -8.21 1.18 1.51
C PHE A 290 -6.74 1.47 1.21
N TYR A 291 -6.38 2.74 1.32
CA TYR A 291 -5.02 3.22 1.51
C TYR A 291 -5.03 4.12 2.76
N ALA A 292 -4.08 3.98 3.67
CA ALA A 292 -4.00 4.83 4.83
C ALA A 292 -2.57 5.09 5.30
N SER A 293 -2.33 6.29 5.81
CA SER A 293 -1.10 6.67 6.50
C SER A 293 -1.43 7.55 7.70
N SER A 294 -0.80 7.30 8.84
CA SER A 294 -0.96 8.12 10.02
C SER A 294 0.29 8.16 10.88
N THR A 295 0.52 9.31 11.50
CA THR A 295 1.63 9.56 12.41
C THR A 295 1.10 10.26 13.66
N SER A 296 1.44 9.73 14.82
CA SER A 296 1.14 10.30 16.12
C SER A 296 2.42 10.52 16.91
N ILE A 297 2.72 11.76 17.28
CA ILE A 297 3.89 12.13 18.08
C ILE A 297 3.41 12.76 19.39
N THR A 298 3.84 12.22 20.51
CA THR A 298 3.60 12.74 21.85
C THR A 298 4.91 13.10 22.53
N ASP A 299 5.06 14.36 22.90
CA ASP A 299 6.17 14.88 23.69
C ASP A 299 5.70 15.16 25.11
N GLU A 300 6.43 14.65 26.12
CA GLU A 300 6.15 14.87 27.53
C GLU A 300 7.39 15.36 28.27
N VAL A 301 7.20 16.38 29.11
CA VAL A 301 8.15 16.80 30.15
C VAL A 301 7.47 16.70 31.49
N ARG A 302 8.08 15.98 32.43
CA ARG A 302 7.53 15.80 33.79
C ARG A 302 8.57 16.12 34.84
N PHE A 303 8.16 16.91 35.83
CA PHE A 303 8.94 17.21 37.02
C PHE A 303 8.22 16.67 38.25
N ASP A 304 8.92 15.90 39.08
CA ASP A 304 8.42 15.42 40.37
C ASP A 304 9.43 15.80 41.46
N ILE A 305 8.98 16.44 42.54
CA ILE A 305 9.78 16.64 43.75
C ILE A 305 9.20 15.80 44.88
N THR A 306 10.07 15.13 45.63
CA THR A 306 9.70 14.32 46.79
C THR A 306 10.55 14.73 47.99
N SER A 307 9.92 15.03 49.11
CA SER A 307 10.59 15.39 50.37
C SER A 307 10.00 14.63 51.55
N GLN A 308 10.87 14.01 52.35
CA GLN A 308 10.52 13.49 53.66
C GLN A 308 10.68 14.61 54.70
N LEU A 309 9.56 15.06 55.26
CA LEU A 309 9.52 16.16 56.23
C LEU A 309 9.77 15.66 57.66
N THR A 310 9.30 14.45 57.98
CA THR A 310 9.56 13.75 59.26
C THR A 310 9.64 12.24 59.02
N ASP A 311 9.93 11.46 60.06
CA ASP A 311 9.92 9.99 59.99
C ASP A 311 8.56 9.38 59.60
N LYS A 312 7.47 10.18 59.69
CA LYS A 312 6.10 9.75 59.39
C LYS A 312 5.48 10.46 58.19
N TRP A 313 6.01 11.61 57.77
CA TRP A 313 5.40 12.46 56.73
C TRP A 313 6.32 12.62 55.52
N LYS A 314 5.80 12.24 54.35
CA LYS A 314 6.44 12.39 53.04
C LYS A 314 5.49 13.10 52.09
N VAL A 315 6.00 14.10 51.39
CA VAL A 315 5.25 14.85 50.38
C VAL A 315 5.88 14.59 49.01
N ARG A 316 5.03 14.38 48.00
CA ARG A 316 5.42 14.38 46.59
C ARG A 316 4.50 15.35 45.85
N VAL A 317 5.09 16.21 45.04
CA VAL A 317 4.37 17.14 44.16
C VAL A 317 4.97 17.02 42.78
N GLY A 318 4.14 16.98 41.74
CA GLY A 318 4.59 16.88 40.36
C GLY A 318 3.77 17.75 39.42
N ALA A 319 4.36 18.03 38.26
CA ALA A 319 3.69 18.65 37.13
C ALA A 319 4.22 18.06 35.83
N ASP A 320 3.33 17.80 34.88
CA ASP A 320 3.67 17.39 33.53
C ASP A 320 3.11 18.35 32.46
N TYR A 321 3.83 18.41 31.36
CA TYR A 321 3.46 19.12 30.14
C TYR A 321 3.51 18.14 28.97
N LYS A 322 2.39 18.03 28.24
CA LYS A 322 2.24 17.12 27.09
C LYS A 322 1.81 17.87 25.85
N SER A 323 2.43 17.54 24.72
CA SER A 323 2.01 17.99 23.40
C SER A 323 1.83 16.81 22.47
N HIS A 324 0.78 16.89 21.65
CA HIS A 324 0.44 15.87 20.66
C HIS A 324 0.46 16.49 19.27
N LYS A 325 1.07 15.79 18.31
CA LYS A 325 0.97 16.07 16.87
C LYS A 325 0.39 14.84 16.20
N LEU A 326 -0.69 15.01 15.47
CA LEU A 326 -1.43 13.92 14.83
C LEU A 326 -1.59 14.27 13.36
N ASN A 327 -1.21 13.34 12.49
CA ASN A 327 -1.49 13.36 11.06
C ASN A 327 -2.17 12.05 10.69
N PHE A 328 -3.23 12.13 9.88
CA PHE A 328 -3.99 11.00 9.40
C PHE A 328 -4.48 11.30 7.99
N TYR A 329 -4.34 10.32 7.11
CA TYR A 329 -4.78 10.35 5.73
C TYR A 329 -5.30 8.95 5.39
N GLU A 330 -6.54 8.84 4.96
CA GLU A 330 -7.16 7.59 4.51
C GLU A 330 -7.97 7.85 3.24
N VAL A 331 -7.81 6.97 2.26
CA VAL A 331 -8.59 6.93 1.03
C VAL A 331 -9.30 5.59 0.96
N LYS A 332 -10.62 5.63 0.84
CA LYS A 332 -11.45 4.45 0.62
C LYS A 332 -11.98 4.44 -0.82
N TYR A 333 -11.87 3.28 -1.46
CA TYR A 333 -12.10 3.03 -2.88
C TYR A 333 -11.25 3.96 -3.76
N PRO A 334 -9.91 3.85 -3.69
CA PRO A 334 -9.05 4.85 -4.31
C PRO A 334 -9.30 4.97 -5.81
N TRP A 335 -9.55 3.86 -6.53
CA TRP A 335 -9.87 3.80 -7.96
C TRP A 335 -10.99 4.73 -8.45
N LEU A 336 -11.87 5.20 -7.56
CA LEU A 336 -12.91 6.18 -7.93
C LEU A 336 -12.38 7.60 -8.18
N GLY A 337 -11.08 7.86 -7.96
CA GLY A 337 -10.47 9.17 -8.16
C GLY A 337 -11.18 10.25 -7.34
N ALA A 338 -11.75 11.26 -8.02
CA ALA A 338 -12.52 12.31 -7.37
C ALA A 338 -13.77 11.81 -6.61
N GLY A 339 -14.26 10.60 -6.92
CA GLY A 339 -15.35 9.94 -6.21
C GLY A 339 -14.92 9.16 -4.96
N ALA A 340 -13.62 9.05 -4.68
CA ALA A 340 -13.10 8.33 -3.52
C ALA A 340 -13.47 9.03 -2.21
N LYS A 341 -13.68 8.24 -1.14
CA LYS A 341 -13.95 8.80 0.19
C LYS A 341 -12.64 9.07 0.90
N ILE A 342 -12.29 10.34 1.05
CA ILE A 342 -11.04 10.77 1.67
C ILE A 342 -11.32 11.31 3.07
N GLN A 343 -10.56 10.82 4.05
CA GLN A 343 -10.53 11.39 5.40
C GLN A 343 -9.12 11.88 5.70
N THR A 344 -9.00 13.15 6.08
CA THR A 344 -7.73 13.75 6.48
C THR A 344 -7.88 14.48 7.80
N PHE A 345 -6.84 14.42 8.63
CA PHE A 345 -6.77 15.14 9.89
C PHE A 345 -5.31 15.49 10.20
N ALA A 346 -5.06 16.76 10.48
CA ALA A 346 -3.78 17.24 11.00
C ALA A 346 -4.06 18.15 12.21
N SER A 347 -3.43 17.89 13.35
CA SER A 347 -3.61 18.73 14.53
C SER A 347 -2.38 18.80 15.42
N ILE A 348 -2.30 19.91 16.17
CA ILE A 348 -1.32 20.13 17.23
C ILE A 348 -2.07 20.52 18.50
N GLY A 349 -2.07 19.63 19.49
CA GLY A 349 -2.70 19.83 20.79
C GLY A 349 -1.68 20.10 21.89
N LYS A 350 -2.03 20.97 22.84
CA LYS A 350 -1.30 21.17 24.10
C LYS A 350 -2.28 20.95 25.25
N ILE A 351 -2.02 19.98 26.12
CA ILE A 351 -2.78 19.83 27.37
C ILE A 351 -1.91 20.38 28.50
N GLN A 352 -2.45 21.34 29.25
CA GLN A 352 -1.73 22.07 30.28
C GLN A 352 -2.20 21.62 31.68
N ALA A 353 -1.25 21.06 32.42
CA ALA A 353 -1.25 20.77 33.87
C ALA A 353 -2.36 19.86 34.41
N GLN A 354 -2.04 18.58 34.64
CA GLN A 354 -2.63 17.81 35.74
C GLN A 354 -1.73 17.98 36.97
N THR A 355 -2.27 18.60 38.02
CA THR A 355 -1.65 18.63 39.35
C THR A 355 -2.25 17.49 40.17
N ASP A 356 -1.44 16.49 40.50
CA ASP A 356 -1.79 15.41 41.44
C ASP A 356 -1.21 15.68 42.84
#